data_AF-A0A1Y0LDL4-F1
#
_entry.id   AF-A0A1Y0LDL4-F1
#
_cell.length_a   1.000
_cell.length_b   1.000
_cell.length_c   1.000
_cell.angle_alpha   90.00
_cell.angle_beta   90.00
_cell.angle_gamma   90.00
#
_symmetry.space_group_name_H-M   'P 1'
#
loop_
_entity.id
_entity.type
_entity.pdbx_description
1 polymer ?
#
loop_
_entity_poly.entity_id
_entity_poly.type
_entity_poly.pdbx_seq_one_letter_code
_entity_poly.pdbx_strand_id
1 'polypeptide(L)' 'MPHIEIKAFPRELTDEQETALAKALTEVLEQHMQSKESAVSIALKYIPQTEWKSSVWDIQIAPEMDELIKKPGYSM' A
#
# COMPACT_ATOMS: atom_id res chain seq x y z
N MET A 1 -4.91 0.19 15.65
CA MET A 1 -5.58 -0.55 14.57
C MET A 1 -5.05 0.01 13.25
N PRO A 2 -3.93 -0.51 12.75
CA PRO A 2 -3.34 -0.02 11.51
C PRO A 2 -4.18 -0.42 10.29
N HIS A 3 -4.19 0.47 9.29
CA HIS A 3 -4.75 0.19 7.97
C HIS A 3 -3.66 0.39 6.91
N ILE A 4 -3.53 -0.56 5.99
CA ILE A 4 -2.67 -0.44 4.81
C ILE A 4 -3.56 -0.33 3.58
N GLU A 5 -3.38 0.72 2.78
CA GLU A 5 -3.92 0.78 1.42
C GLU A 5 -2.77 0.65 0.42
N ILE A 6 -2.82 -0.39 -0.40
CA ILE A 6 -1.89 -0.63 -1.49
C ILE A 6 -2.53 -0.16 -2.78
N LYS A 7 -1.99 0.90 -3.38
CA LYS A 7 -2.29 1.27 -4.77
C LYS A 7 -1.15 0.81 -5.65
N ALA A 8 -1.48 0.15 -6.76
CA ALA A 8 -0.47 -0.34 -7.71
C ALA A 8 -1.04 -0.35 -9.13
N PHE A 9 -0.16 -0.48 -10.12
CA PHE A 9 -0.62 -0.79 -11.48
C PHE A 9 -1.26 -2.18 -11.55
N PRO A 10 -2.27 -2.37 -12.43
CA PRO A 10 -2.90 -3.65 -12.64
C PRO A 10 -1.88 -4.76 -12.90
N ARG A 11 -2.08 -5.88 -12.22
CA ARG A 11 -1.35 -7.13 -12.42
C ARG A 11 -2.23 -8.28 -11.97
N GLU A 12 -1.97 -9.47 -12.47
CA GLU A 12 -2.65 -10.67 -12.02
C GLU A 12 -1.94 -11.21 -10.77
N LEU A 13 -2.69 -11.37 -9.69
CA LEU A 13 -2.31 -12.16 -8.53
C LEU A 13 -3.30 -13.31 -8.40
N THR A 14 -2.81 -14.48 -8.03
CA THR A 14 -3.69 -15.57 -7.60
C THR A 14 -4.21 -15.30 -6.19
N ASP A 15 -5.34 -15.90 -5.81
CA ASP A 15 -5.87 -15.81 -4.44
C ASP A 15 -4.84 -16.22 -3.37
N GLU A 16 -3.98 -17.20 -3.69
CA GLU A 16 -2.88 -17.63 -2.83
C GLU A 16 -1.82 -16.53 -2.66
N GLN A 17 -1.47 -15.84 -3.74
CA GLN A 17 -0.52 -14.72 -3.71
C GLN A 17 -1.09 -13.52 -2.94
N GLU A 18 -2.38 -13.20 -3.11
CA GLU A 18 -3.04 -12.14 -2.35
C GLU A 18 -3.08 -12.47 -0.85
N THR A 19 -3.40 -13.73 -0.51
CA THR A 19 -3.41 -14.21 0.88
C THR A 19 -2.01 -14.15 1.49
N ALA A 20 -0.99 -14.60 0.76
CA ALA A 20 0.40 -14.56 1.21
C ALA A 20 0.90 -13.12 1.42
N LEU A 21 0.53 -12.19 0.53
CA LEU A 21 0.84 -10.77 0.67
C LEU A 21 0.19 -10.18 1.93
N ALA A 22 -1.09 -10.44 2.16
CA ALA A 22 -1.81 -9.95 3.33
C ALA A 22 -1.17 -10.48 4.63
N LYS A 23 -0.84 -11.77 4.69
CA LYS A 23 -0.16 -12.38 5.84
C LYS A 23 1.19 -11.74 6.13
N ALA A 24 2.03 -11.59 5.10
CA ALA A 24 3.36 -11.01 5.26
C ALA A 24 3.32 -9.56 5.77
N LEU A 25 2.38 -8.75 5.27
CA LEU A 25 2.24 -7.36 5.73
C LEU A 25 1.70 -7.27 7.16
N THR A 26 0.76 -8.14 7.53
CA THR A 26 0.28 -8.25 8.90
C THR A 26 1.43 -8.58 9.86
N GLU A 27 2.26 -9.58 9.55
CA GLU A 27 3.40 -9.97 10.38
C GLU A 27 4.40 -8.82 10.59
N VAL A 28 4.66 -8.01 9.56
CA VAL A 28 5.51 -6.81 9.68
C VAL A 28 4.92 -5.81 10.68
N LEU A 29 3.61 -5.58 10.65
CA LEU A 29 2.93 -4.67 11.57
C LEU A 29 2.86 -5.22 13.00
N GLU A 30 2.66 -6.52 13.16
CA GLU A 30 2.75 -7.16 14.48
C GLU A 30 4.16 -6.99 15.07
N GLN A 31 5.20 -7.23 14.27
CA GLN A 31 6.59 -7.12 14.70
C GLN A 31 6.99 -5.69 15.06
N HIS A 32 6.65 -4.71 14.23
CA HIS A 32 7.19 -3.35 14.36
C HIS A 32 6.25 -2.37 15.06
N MET A 33 4.95 -2.65 15.10
CA MET A 33 3.95 -1.80 15.74
C MET A 33 3.26 -2.48 16.92
N GLN A 34 3.67 -3.70 17.30
CA GLN A 34 3.07 -4.49 18.38
C GLN A 34 1.55 -4.60 18.22
N SER A 35 1.09 -4.61 16.97
CA SER A 35 -0.33 -4.74 16.65
C SER A 35 -0.77 -6.19 16.84
N LYS A 36 -2.07 -6.38 17.05
CA LYS A 36 -2.69 -7.72 16.97
C LYS A 36 -3.13 -7.95 15.53
N GLU A 37 -3.01 -9.18 15.03
CA GLU A 37 -3.56 -9.62 13.73
C GLU A 37 -4.98 -9.08 13.51
N SER A 38 -5.87 -9.26 14.49
CA SER A 38 -7.27 -8.85 14.41
C SER A 38 -7.51 -7.33 14.30
N ALA A 39 -6.46 -6.52 14.46
CA ALA A 39 -6.49 -5.07 14.40
C ALA A 39 -5.92 -4.51 13.09
N VAL A 40 -5.43 -5.38 12.19
CA VAL A 40 -4.87 -5.01 10.89
C VAL A 40 -5.94 -5.16 9.81
N SER A 41 -6.03 -4.17 8.92
CA SER A 41 -6.84 -4.26 7.70
C SER A 41 -6.02 -3.80 6.50
N ILE A 42 -6.22 -4.45 5.35
CA ILE A 42 -5.44 -4.20 4.14
C ILE A 42 -6.40 -4.10 2.94
N ALA A 43 -6.25 -3.04 2.15
CA ALA A 43 -6.93 -2.88 0.87
C ALA A 43 -5.91 -2.93 -0.28
N LEU A 44 -6.22 -3.65 -1.36
CA LEU A 44 -5.46 -3.67 -2.60
C LEU A 44 -6.30 -3.05 -3.71
N LYS A 45 -5.78 -2.01 -4.37
CA LYS A 45 -6.45 -1.26 -5.43
C LYS A 45 -5.54 -1.12 -6.64
N TYR A 46 -6.04 -1.54 -7.80
CA TYR A 46 -5.34 -1.35 -9.07
C TYR A 46 -5.76 -0.05 -9.73
N ILE A 47 -4.77 0.79 -10.06
CA ILE A 47 -4.95 2.09 -10.71
C ILE A 47 -4.23 2.05 -12.06
N PRO A 48 -4.91 2.29 -13.19
CA PRO A 48 -4.28 2.37 -14.50
C PRO A 48 -3.12 3.38 -14.51
N GLN A 49 -2.07 3.08 -15.26
CA GLN A 49 -0.90 3.97 -15.33
C GLN A 49 -1.27 5.37 -15.86
N THR A 50 -2.23 5.45 -16.79
CA THR A 50 -2.76 6.72 -17.33
C THR A 50 -3.44 7.60 -16.28
N GLU A 51 -3.90 7.01 -15.17
CA GLU A 51 -4.60 7.71 -14.08
C GLU A 51 -3.71 7.91 -12.86
N TRP A 52 -2.51 7.33 -12.83
CA TRP A 52 -1.66 7.35 -11.64
C TRP A 52 -1.32 8.76 -11.18
N LYS A 53 -1.03 9.66 -12.12
CA LYS A 53 -0.70 11.05 -11.80
C LYS A 53 -1.87 11.73 -11.08
N SER A 54 -3.05 11.71 -11.69
CA SER A 54 -4.24 12.39 -11.15
C SER A 54 -4.82 11.72 -9.91
N SER A 55 -4.72 10.40 -9.79
CA SER A 55 -5.43 9.63 -8.76
C SER A 55 -4.55 9.25 -7.56
N VAL A 56 -3.22 9.33 -7.69
CA VAL A 56 -2.28 8.93 -6.65
C VAL A 56 -1.19 9.99 -6.43
N TRP A 57 -0.45 10.37 -7.47
CA TRP A 57 0.69 11.28 -7.31
C TRP A 57 0.26 12.65 -6.80
N ASP A 58 -0.62 13.33 -7.54
CA ASP A 58 -1.03 14.70 -7.24
C ASP A 58 -1.87 14.79 -5.95
N ILE A 59 -2.48 13.68 -5.51
CA ILE A 59 -3.39 13.64 -4.34
C ILE A 59 -2.69 13.15 -3.07
N GLN A 60 -1.78 12.17 -3.17
CA GLN A 60 -1.24 11.47 -1.99
C GLN A 60 0.29 11.51 -1.90
N ILE A 61 1.02 11.50 -3.01
CA ILE A 61 2.50 11.39 -2.96
C ILE A 61 3.14 12.78 -2.92
N ALA A 62 2.79 13.65 -3.86
CA ALA A 62 3.41 14.97 -3.98
C ALA A 62 3.07 15.90 -2.79
N PRO A 63 1.80 15.99 -2.33
CA PRO A 63 1.46 16.86 -1.20
C PRO A 63 2.11 16.40 0.12
N GLU A 64 2.26 15.10 0.32
CA GLU A 64 2.73 14.49 1.58
C GLU A 64 4.21 14.08 1.52
N MET A 65 4.97 14.56 0.53
CA MET A 65 6.32 14.07 0.21
C MET A 65 7.24 14.01 1.43
N ASP A 66 7.15 14.99 2.34
CA ASP A 66 7.98 15.06 3.54
C ASP A 66 7.51 14.15 4.69
N GLU A 67 6.23 13.76 4.69
CA GLU A 67 5.66 12.82 5.67
C GLU A 67 5.88 11.35 5.26
N LEU A 68 6.25 11.09 4.00
CA LEU A 68 6.53 9.74 3.52
C LEU A 68 7.74 9.13 4.24
N ILE A 69 7.50 8.09 5.05
CA ILE A 69 8.57 7.27 5.65
C ILE A 69 9.44 6.54 4.59
N LYS A 70 8.94 6.45 3.36
CA LYS A 70 9.66 5.94 2.18
C LYS A 70 9.32 6.78 0.94
N LYS A 71 10.26 7.62 0.51
CA LYS A 71 10.11 8.46 -0.70
C LYS A 71 10.20 7.64 -2.01
N PRO A 72 9.45 8.02 -3.06
CA PRO A 72 9.56 7.38 -4.38
C PRO A 72 10.92 7.68 -5.02
N GLY A 73 11.40 6.75 -5.86
CA GLY A 73 12.59 6.97 -6.69
C GLY A 73 12.30 7.63 -8.05
N TYR A 74 11.07 8.11 -8.24
CA TYR A 74 10.56 8.71 -9.46
C TYR A 74 9.82 10.02 -9.15
N SER A 75 9.62 10.85 -10.18
CA SER A 75 8.80 12.06 -10.12
C SER A 75 7.81 12.09 -11.27
N MET A 76 6.65 12.72 -11.06
CA MET A 76 5.62 12.98 -12.07
C MET A 76 5.13 14.43 -12.03
#